data_AF-A0A8A3WLP8-F1
#
_entry.id   AF-A0A8A3WLP8-F1
#
_cell.length_a   1.000
_cell.length_b   1.000
_cell.length_c   1.000
_cell.angle_alpha   90.00
_cell.angle_beta   90.00
_cell.angle_gamma   90.00
#
_symmetry.space_group_name_H-M   'P 1'
#
loop_
_entity.id
_entity.type
_entity.pdbx_description
1 polymer ?
#
loop_
_entity_poly.entity_id
_entity_poly.type
_entity_poly.pdbx_seq_one_letter_code
_entity_poly.pdbx_strand_id
1 'polypeptide(L)'
;VKGATYDFGDYLRLQVGRQMYGLLDQIDRALMDTLPEGATASYADWFSDPEQAKLYSESQHAGSLGPARQLIRMIDLSGARRMLD
;
A
#
# COMPACT_ATOMS: atom_id res chain seq x y z
N VAL A 1 8.77 11.84 -12.35
CA VAL A 1 8.80 13.28 -12.00
C VAL A 1 7.52 13.58 -11.26
N LYS A 2 7.59 14.32 -10.13
CA LYS A 2 6.41 14.61 -9.34
C LYS A 2 5.34 15.26 -10.23
N GLY A 3 4.17 14.65 -10.35
CA GLY A 3 3.08 15.13 -11.23
C GLY A 3 3.01 14.54 -12.65
N ALA A 4 3.75 13.48 -12.96
CA ALA A 4 3.57 12.73 -14.21
C ALA A 4 2.20 11.98 -14.24
N THR A 5 1.73 11.62 -15.43
CA THR A 5 0.39 11.01 -15.65
C THR A 5 0.15 9.71 -14.87
N TYR A 6 1.20 9.06 -14.38
CA TYR A 6 1.16 7.88 -13.51
C TYR A 6 2.28 7.95 -12.46
N ASP A 7 2.28 9.03 -11.69
CA ASP A 7 3.31 9.23 -10.67
C ASP A 7 3.13 8.29 -9.47
N PHE A 8 3.94 7.24 -9.42
CA PHE A 8 4.03 6.30 -8.30
C PHE A 8 5.18 6.64 -7.35
N GLY A 9 5.84 7.80 -7.52
CA GLY A 9 7.06 8.14 -6.80
C GLY A 9 6.89 8.12 -5.28
N ASP A 10 5.80 8.66 -4.77
CA ASP A 10 5.54 8.66 -3.32
C ASP A 10 5.18 7.27 -2.80
N TYR A 11 4.39 6.47 -3.53
CA TYR A 11 4.13 5.07 -3.17
C TYR A 11 5.43 4.24 -3.08
N LEU A 12 6.29 4.34 -4.10
CA LEU A 12 7.57 3.62 -4.14
C LEU A 12 8.53 4.10 -3.04
N ARG A 13 8.61 5.41 -2.81
CA ARG A 13 9.54 5.98 -1.83
C ARG A 13 9.09 5.72 -0.39
N LEU A 14 7.80 5.84 -0.12
CA LEU A 14 7.27 5.80 1.24
C LEU A 14 6.91 4.38 1.66
N GLN A 15 6.01 3.72 0.94
CA GLN A 15 5.57 2.39 1.33
C GLN A 15 6.61 1.33 0.99
N VAL A 16 7.04 1.24 -0.28
CA VAL A 16 8.03 0.23 -0.66
C VAL A 16 9.37 0.52 0.03
N GLY A 17 9.88 1.75 -0.10
CA GLY A 17 11.20 2.13 0.40
C GLY A 17 11.33 2.17 1.93
N ARG A 18 10.36 2.71 2.67
CA ARG A 18 10.50 2.89 4.13
C ARG A 18 9.85 1.78 4.95
N GLN A 19 8.79 1.15 4.47
CA GLN A 19 8.04 0.17 5.25
C GLN A 19 8.31 -1.27 4.82
N MET A 20 8.39 -1.54 3.50
CA MET A 20 8.51 -2.91 2.99
C MET A 20 9.95 -3.36 2.76
N TYR A 21 10.84 -2.47 2.31
CA TYR A 21 12.19 -2.86 1.88
C TYR A 21 13.00 -3.55 3.00
N GLY A 22 12.89 -3.08 4.23
CA GLY A 22 13.55 -3.70 5.38
C GLY A 22 13.05 -5.11 5.72
N LEU A 23 11.84 -5.48 5.30
CA LEU A 23 11.32 -6.83 5.46
C LEU A 23 11.87 -7.82 4.41
N LEU A 24 12.42 -7.33 3.30
CA LEU A 24 12.93 -8.21 2.24
C LEU A 24 14.13 -9.05 2.69
N ASP A 25 14.85 -8.63 3.74
CA ASP A 25 15.91 -9.43 4.37
C ASP A 25 15.37 -10.76 4.95
N GLN A 26 14.06 -10.84 5.18
CA GLN A 26 13.39 -12.02 5.74
C GLN A 26 12.84 -12.96 4.66
N ILE A 27 12.98 -12.62 3.36
CA ILE A 27 12.28 -13.32 2.27
C ILE A 27 12.62 -14.80 2.19
N ASP A 28 13.89 -15.17 2.37
CA ASP A 28 14.33 -16.57 2.30
C ASP A 28 13.69 -17.41 3.41
N ARG A 29 13.65 -16.88 4.64
CA ARG A 29 13.05 -17.57 5.79
C ARG A 29 11.53 -17.68 5.65
N ALA A 30 10.89 -16.64 5.12
CA ALA A 30 9.46 -16.66 4.82
C ALA A 30 9.11 -17.72 3.76
N LEU A 31 9.89 -17.81 2.68
CA LEU A 31 9.68 -18.81 1.61
C LEU A 31 9.96 -20.24 2.07
N MET A 32 10.87 -20.42 3.02
CA MET A 32 11.20 -21.73 3.59
C MET A 32 10.27 -22.13 4.75
N ASP A 33 9.29 -21.31 5.12
CA ASP A 33 8.41 -21.52 6.27
C ASP A 33 9.19 -21.70 7.60
N THR A 34 10.28 -20.94 7.75
CA THR A 34 11.17 -20.97 8.93
C THR A 34 11.24 -19.61 9.64
N LEU A 35 10.31 -18.72 9.30
CA LEU A 35 10.27 -17.39 9.88
C LEU A 35 9.78 -17.47 11.35
N PRO A 36 10.51 -16.92 12.33
CA PRO A 36 10.08 -16.93 13.72
C PRO A 36 8.74 -16.22 13.90
N GLU A 37 7.93 -16.69 14.86
CA GLU A 37 6.71 -16.00 15.26
C GLU A 37 7.04 -14.58 15.72
N GLY A 38 6.30 -13.58 15.21
CA GLY A 38 6.54 -12.16 15.48
C GLY A 38 7.74 -11.53 14.75
N ALA A 39 8.42 -12.25 13.84
CA ALA A 39 9.51 -11.66 13.04
C ALA A 39 9.02 -10.60 12.04
N THR A 40 7.74 -10.66 11.67
CA THR A 40 7.04 -9.58 10.97
C THR A 40 6.11 -8.87 11.95
N ALA A 41 6.24 -7.55 12.03
CA ALA A 41 5.22 -6.74 12.69
C ALA A 41 3.90 -6.86 11.92
N SER A 42 2.78 -6.94 12.63
CA SER A 42 1.46 -6.93 11.98
C SER A 42 1.11 -5.53 11.48
N TYR A 43 0.15 -5.44 10.56
CA TYR A 43 -0.42 -4.13 10.19
C TYR A 43 -0.98 -3.38 11.40
N ALA A 44 -1.51 -4.10 12.40
CA ALA A 44 -1.98 -3.49 13.64
C ALA A 44 -0.83 -2.85 14.44
N ASP A 45 0.34 -3.49 14.47
CA ASP A 45 1.53 -2.94 15.13
C ASP A 45 2.07 -1.71 14.39
N TRP A 46 2.11 -1.77 13.05
CA TRP A 46 2.52 -0.61 12.23
C TRP A 46 1.58 0.58 12.37
N PHE A 47 0.27 0.34 12.45
CA PHE A 47 -0.71 1.42 12.57
C PHE A 47 -0.97 1.85 14.02
N SER A 48 -0.33 1.21 15.00
CA SER A 48 -0.32 1.69 16.37
C SER A 48 0.44 3.01 16.52
N ASP A 49 1.40 3.29 15.63
CA ASP A 49 2.02 4.61 15.47
C ASP A 49 1.21 5.44 14.44
N PRO A 50 0.56 6.55 14.89
CA PRO A 50 -0.23 7.40 14.01
C PRO A 50 0.55 7.97 12.82
N GLU A 51 1.86 8.22 12.97
CA GLU A 51 2.67 8.76 11.88
C GLU A 51 2.95 7.69 10.81
N GLN A 52 3.14 6.43 11.21
CA GLN A 52 3.24 5.31 10.27
C GLN A 52 1.91 5.01 9.58
N ALA A 53 0.80 5.08 10.31
CA ALA A 53 -0.54 4.94 9.75
C ALA A 53 -0.84 6.03 8.71
N LYS A 54 -0.46 7.28 9.00
CA LYS A 54 -0.58 8.40 8.06
C LYS A 54 0.29 8.19 6.83
N LEU A 55 1.57 7.82 7.02
CA LEU A 55 2.50 7.55 5.93
C LEU A 55 1.97 6.47 4.98
N TYR A 56 1.44 5.40 5.54
CA TYR A 56 0.82 4.31 4.78
C TYR A 56 -0.41 4.80 4.00
N SER A 57 -1.30 5.55 4.66
CA SER A 57 -2.53 6.08 4.05
C SER A 57 -2.22 7.03 2.88
N GLU A 58 -1.25 7.93 3.04
CA GLU A 58 -0.80 8.83 1.97
C GLU A 58 -0.18 8.05 0.80
N SER A 59 0.59 7.00 1.09
CA SER A 59 1.20 6.14 0.07
C SER A 59 0.13 5.36 -0.71
N GLN A 60 -0.83 4.75 -0.01
CA GLN A 60 -1.96 4.02 -0.61
C GLN A 60 -2.87 4.94 -1.42
N HIS A 61 -3.12 6.16 -0.94
CA HIS A 61 -3.86 7.17 -1.70
C HIS A 61 -3.14 7.48 -3.02
N ALA A 62 -1.84 7.79 -2.99
CA ALA A 62 -1.08 8.06 -4.19
C ALA A 62 -1.05 6.86 -5.15
N GLY A 63 -0.84 5.64 -4.62
CA GLY A 63 -0.79 4.41 -5.40
C GLY A 63 -2.13 4.00 -6.04
N SER A 64 -3.25 4.27 -5.37
CA SER A 64 -4.59 3.86 -5.83
C SER A 64 -5.20 4.78 -6.88
N LEU A 65 -4.77 6.04 -6.99
CA LEU A 65 -5.32 7.01 -7.96
C LEU A 65 -5.22 6.54 -9.41
N GLY A 66 -4.09 5.95 -9.81
CA GLY A 66 -3.90 5.43 -11.17
C GLY A 66 -4.88 4.31 -11.51
N PRO A 67 -4.87 3.19 -10.75
CA PRO A 67 -5.84 2.10 -10.91
C PRO A 67 -7.30 2.55 -10.81
N ALA A 68 -7.66 3.40 -9.85
CA ALA A 68 -9.03 3.90 -9.69
C ALA A 68 -9.52 4.67 -10.93
N ARG A 69 -8.65 5.47 -11.56
CA ARG A 69 -8.98 6.18 -12.82
C ARG A 69 -9.20 5.26 -14.00
N GLN A 70 -8.59 4.07 -14.01
CA GLN A 70 -8.88 3.06 -15.04
C GLN A 70 -10.15 2.29 -14.69
N LEU A 71 -10.33 1.93 -13.41
CA LEU A 71 -11.50 1.20 -12.92
C LEU A 71 -12.81 1.94 -13.25
N ILE A 72 -12.86 3.25 -12.97
CA ILE A 72 -14.07 4.05 -13.23
C ILE A 72 -14.45 4.15 -14.72
N ARG A 73 -13.51 3.91 -15.63
CA ARG A 73 -13.79 3.87 -17.08
C ARG A 73 -14.40 2.55 -17.52
N MET A 74 -14.29 1.51 -16.69
CA MET A 74 -14.77 0.15 -16.98
C MET A 74 -16.10 -0.17 -16.31
N ILE A 75 -16.53 0.65 -15.33
CA ILE A 75 -17.74 0.41 -14.54
C ILE A 75 -18.73 1.54 -14.78
N ASP A 76 -19.98 1.19 -15.10
CA ASP A 76 -21.10 2.14 -15.11
C ASP A 76 -21.73 2.21 -13.72
N LEU A 77 -21.59 3.37 -13.06
CA LEU A 77 -22.18 3.66 -11.75
C LEU A 77 -23.39 4.61 -11.84
N SER A 78 -23.88 4.95 -13.04
CA SER A 78 -24.92 5.96 -13.23
C SER A 78 -26.24 5.65 -12.49
N GLY A 79 -26.54 4.37 -12.25
CA GLY A 79 -27.70 3.92 -11.48
C GLY A 79 -27.42 3.54 -10.02
N ALA A 80 -26.15 3.59 -9.57
CA ALA A 80 -25.78 3.15 -8.23
C ALA A 80 -26.29 4.13 -7.17
N ARG A 81 -26.99 3.62 -6.15
CA ARG A 81 -27.50 4.41 -5.00
C ARG A 81 -26.77 4.11 -3.70
N ARG A 82 -26.06 2.99 -3.63
CA ARG A 82 -25.28 2.54 -2.48
C ARG A 82 -24.04 1.82 -3.02
N MET A 83 -22.92 2.08 -2.38
CA MET A 83 -21.64 1.43 -2.65
C MET A 83 -21.07 1.01 -1.30
N LEU A 84 -20.53 -0.20 -1.25
CA LEU A 84 -19.71 -0.70 -0.16
C LEU A 84 -18.32 -0.88 -0.75
N ASP A 85 -17.35 -0.18 -0.17
CA ASP A 85 -15.92 -0.39 -0.39
C ASP A 85 -15.44 -1.39 0.65
#